data_AF-A0A6L6XTA9-F1
#
_entry.id   AF-A0A6L6XTA9-F1
#
_cell.length_a   1.000
_cell.length_b   1.000
_cell.length_c   1.000
_cell.angle_alpha   90.00
_cell.angle_beta   90.00
_cell.angle_gamma   90.00
#
_symmetry.space_group_name_H-M   'P 1'
#
loop_
_entity.id
_entity.type
_entity.pdbx_description
1 polymer ?
#
loop_
_entity_poly.entity_id
_entity_poly.type
_entity_poly.pdbx_seq_one_letter_code
_entity_poly.pdbx_strand_id
1 'polypeptide(L)'
;MLLGTAPPAQAHATLVASDPAEGAVLAVAPERVTFTFTESVAAVPDGVQVFDATGDRVAAEASVTDAVLTVALTEPVDDGTLVVVWRIVSADGHPVSGSLRFSVGAPSETVVAPAIGDGDDGAARAPYVLRALRVTGYVCLLLATGLVAFVLLVLPSGGQTARARRRLVRVARAAAAGAAGSWLLALPAVATYQAGGGPDLVTRTATWSALARTEYAVAAFVVVGTLGAVALLGAGEPAGLRRTTSLAAAWVAIGAPALTGHSRAEAPEALVVAVDVLHLLAGSTWLGGVVALALVLPDLAGRGTLAAETLARFSVIAAGVLAVLVASGALLAWRIVGSWGALVGTDYGRLLLAKIATAVVAVLLAAWNRRALVPRMRAATRRTQVRAGARLVTKVVTAEVAILGLVLVLTGLLVDQSPAAAAARVAGPAVQTATLGDVSAQATVSSPVTGPSEVTVELLDAAGEPTEGFAAPTASLASDELDLGDLALENVGPGVYTARVVFPTAGAWDLQVSLRTSEFDNPVASVGFTVDDPS
;
A
#
# COMPACT_ATOMS: atom_id res chain seq x y z
N MET A 1 -28.05 9.96 -10.00
CA MET A 1 -26.91 9.08 -9.71
C MET A 1 -25.90 9.28 -10.83
N LEU A 2 -24.89 10.12 -10.59
CA LEU A 2 -23.79 10.35 -11.54
C LEU A 2 -22.81 9.19 -11.40
N LEU A 3 -22.73 8.35 -12.45
CA LEU A 3 -21.73 7.29 -12.61
C LEU A 3 -20.43 7.94 -13.11
N GLY A 4 -19.66 8.51 -12.19
CA GLY A 4 -18.26 8.87 -12.46
C GLY A 4 -17.37 7.68 -12.15
N THR A 5 -16.56 7.25 -13.11
CA THR A 5 -15.38 6.42 -12.84
C THR A 5 -14.40 7.29 -12.05
N ALA A 6 -14.21 6.99 -10.77
CA ALA A 6 -13.16 7.64 -9.99
C ALA A 6 -11.81 7.19 -10.56
N PRO A 7 -10.83 8.10 -10.76
CA PRO A 7 -9.48 7.70 -11.11
C PRO A 7 -8.92 6.77 -10.00
N PRO A 8 -8.07 5.79 -10.36
CA PRO A 8 -7.44 4.91 -9.36
C PRO A 8 -6.65 5.75 -8.37
N ALA A 9 -6.85 5.52 -7.07
CA ALA A 9 -6.13 6.29 -6.05
C ALA A 9 -4.65 5.92 -6.07
N GLN A 10 -3.79 6.92 -6.18
CA GLN A 10 -2.37 6.75 -5.90
C GLN A 10 -2.22 6.39 -4.43
N ALA A 11 -1.59 5.26 -4.16
CA ALA A 11 -1.38 4.79 -2.81
C ALA A 11 -0.13 5.41 -2.16
N HIS A 12 0.66 6.19 -2.88
CA HIS A 12 1.76 6.96 -2.32
C HIS A 12 1.69 8.40 -2.79
N ALA A 13 2.02 9.32 -1.89
CA ALA A 13 2.07 10.74 -2.20
C ALA A 13 3.16 10.99 -3.26
N THR A 14 2.75 11.54 -4.39
CA THR A 14 3.67 11.98 -5.45
C THR A 14 3.68 13.51 -5.48
N LEU A 15 4.86 14.09 -5.71
CA LEU A 15 5.02 15.54 -5.80
C LEU A 15 4.35 16.02 -7.10
N VAL A 16 3.41 16.95 -6.98
CA VAL A 16 2.65 17.53 -8.10
C VAL A 16 3.24 18.88 -8.50
N ALA A 17 3.61 19.69 -7.51
CA ALA A 17 4.13 21.03 -7.73
C ALA A 17 5.02 21.47 -6.56
N SER A 18 5.95 22.36 -6.84
CA SER A 18 6.75 23.04 -5.83
C SER A 18 6.90 24.52 -6.15
N ASP A 19 7.07 25.32 -5.11
CA ASP A 19 7.47 26.72 -5.21
C ASP A 19 8.57 26.98 -4.16
N PRO A 20 9.83 27.21 -4.57
CA PRO A 20 10.29 27.33 -5.96
C PRO A 20 10.21 26.02 -6.76
N ALA A 21 10.20 26.12 -8.08
CA ALA A 21 10.30 24.97 -8.96
C ALA A 21 11.70 24.32 -8.87
N GLU A 22 11.81 23.04 -9.19
CA GLU A 22 13.11 22.36 -9.34
C GLU A 22 14.01 23.16 -10.29
N GLY A 23 15.26 23.38 -9.88
CA GLY A 23 16.26 24.11 -10.66
C GLY A 23 16.06 25.63 -10.72
N ALA A 24 15.03 26.18 -10.08
CA ALA A 24 14.75 27.62 -10.15
C ALA A 24 15.91 28.46 -9.59
N VAL A 25 16.22 29.58 -10.26
CA VAL A 25 17.20 30.58 -9.79
C VAL A 25 16.46 31.84 -9.35
N LEU A 26 16.53 32.14 -8.07
CA LEU A 26 15.85 33.27 -7.46
C LEU A 26 16.83 34.42 -7.23
N ALA A 27 16.38 35.66 -7.44
CA ALA A 27 17.19 36.84 -7.14
C ALA A 27 17.40 37.05 -5.64
N VAL A 28 16.47 36.57 -4.80
CA VAL A 28 16.50 36.69 -3.34
C VAL A 28 15.99 35.39 -2.72
N ALA A 29 16.57 34.98 -1.58
CA ALA A 29 16.13 33.81 -0.84
C ALA A 29 14.63 33.92 -0.46
N PRO A 30 13.83 32.86 -0.69
CA PRO A 30 12.43 32.88 -0.33
C PRO A 30 12.27 32.70 1.18
N GLU A 31 11.24 33.29 1.79
CA GLU A 31 10.93 33.04 3.21
C GLU A 31 10.50 31.58 3.47
N ARG A 32 9.94 30.92 2.46
CA ARG A 32 9.44 29.54 2.54
C ARG A 32 9.54 28.82 1.20
N VAL A 33 9.68 27.50 1.28
CA VAL A 33 9.55 26.56 0.16
C VAL A 33 8.29 25.73 0.38
N THR A 34 7.50 25.53 -0.66
CA THR A 34 6.27 24.72 -0.59
C THR A 34 6.29 23.57 -1.57
N PHE A 35 5.75 22.43 -1.16
CA PHE A 35 5.62 21.21 -1.94
C PHE A 35 4.17 20.73 -1.85
N THR A 36 3.54 20.50 -2.99
CA THR A 36 2.15 20.02 -3.09
C THR A 36 2.15 18.58 -3.58
N PHE A 37 1.50 17.70 -2.85
CA PHE A 37 1.38 16.27 -3.15
C PHE A 37 -0.01 15.90 -3.68
N THR A 38 -0.13 14.71 -4.26
CA THR A 38 -1.40 14.15 -4.76
C THR A 38 -2.40 13.80 -3.65
N GLU A 39 -1.92 13.59 -2.42
CA GLU A 39 -2.73 13.21 -1.26
C GLU A 39 -2.22 13.90 0.01
N SER A 40 -3.01 13.80 1.08
CA SER A 40 -2.59 14.28 2.40
C SER A 40 -1.34 13.55 2.89
N VAL A 41 -0.42 14.29 3.49
CA VAL A 41 0.83 13.77 4.05
C VAL A 41 0.94 14.14 5.53
N ALA A 42 1.84 13.47 6.25
CA ALA A 42 2.19 13.77 7.62
C ALA A 42 3.70 13.98 7.76
N ALA A 43 4.08 14.93 8.61
CA ALA A 43 5.48 15.23 8.89
C ALA A 43 6.13 14.12 9.71
N VAL A 44 7.39 13.82 9.39
CA VAL A 44 8.26 12.95 10.18
C VAL A 44 9.22 13.83 10.98
N PRO A 45 9.45 13.57 12.29
CA PRO A 45 10.46 14.30 13.06
C PRO A 45 11.83 14.20 12.39
N ASP A 46 12.51 15.34 12.25
CA ASP A 46 13.80 15.48 11.56
C ASP A 46 13.79 14.98 10.09
N GLY A 47 12.61 14.73 9.52
CA GLY A 47 12.43 14.18 8.19
C GLY A 47 12.64 15.18 7.07
N VAL A 48 12.56 16.48 7.35
CA VAL A 48 12.79 17.55 6.37
C VAL A 48 14.01 18.34 6.79
N GLN A 49 14.97 18.47 5.88
CA GLN A 49 16.25 19.13 6.11
C GLN A 49 16.62 19.95 4.88
N VAL A 50 17.25 21.09 5.10
CA VAL A 50 17.75 21.97 4.04
C VAL A 50 19.26 22.03 4.16
N PHE A 51 19.93 21.92 3.02
CA PHE A 51 21.38 21.97 2.90
C PHE A 51 21.80 23.02 1.89
N ASP A 52 22.93 23.66 2.10
CA ASP A 52 23.60 24.50 1.09
C ASP A 52 24.45 23.64 0.13
N ALA A 53 25.17 24.32 -0.78
CA ALA A 53 25.99 23.67 -1.79
C ALA A 53 27.22 22.94 -1.22
N THR A 54 27.68 23.29 -0.01
CA THR A 54 28.79 22.59 0.67
C THR A 54 28.32 21.37 1.44
N GLY A 55 27.00 21.18 1.56
CA GLY A 55 26.38 20.08 2.31
C GLY A 55 26.18 20.41 3.79
N ASP A 56 26.32 21.68 4.18
CA ASP A 56 26.06 22.16 5.53
C ASP A 56 24.57 22.43 5.73
N ARG A 57 24.09 22.24 6.97
CA ARG A 57 22.67 22.39 7.29
C ARG A 57 22.28 23.86 7.39
N VAL A 58 21.21 24.22 6.68
CA VAL A 58 20.53 25.51 6.80
C VAL A 58 19.39 25.38 7.81
N ALA A 59 19.27 26.35 8.71
CA ALA A 59 18.23 26.38 9.72
C ALA A 59 16.84 26.57 9.07
N ALA A 60 15.95 25.59 9.26
CA ALA A 60 14.62 25.59 8.70
C ALA A 60 13.61 24.88 9.61
N GLU A 61 12.35 25.32 9.54
CA GLU A 61 11.21 24.68 10.20
C GLU A 61 10.24 24.12 9.16
N ALA A 62 9.89 22.84 9.30
CA ALA A 62 8.96 22.17 8.41
C ALA A 62 7.59 21.97 9.07
N SER A 63 6.53 22.23 8.31
CA SER A 63 5.14 21.98 8.72
C SER A 63 4.35 21.39 7.57
N VAL A 64 3.35 20.59 7.89
CA VAL A 64 2.49 19.93 6.90
C VAL A 64 1.04 20.28 7.20
N THR A 65 0.31 20.69 6.17
CA THR A 65 -1.14 20.88 6.20
C THR A 65 -1.75 20.18 5.00
N ASP A 66 -2.59 19.17 5.26
CA ASP A 66 -3.17 18.30 4.23
C ASP A 66 -2.11 17.78 3.25
N ALA A 67 -2.20 18.15 1.97
CA ALA A 67 -1.28 17.71 0.92
C ALA A 67 -0.09 18.66 0.70
N VAL A 68 0.10 19.66 1.56
CA VAL A 68 1.13 20.69 1.38
C VAL A 68 2.17 20.63 2.49
N LEU A 69 3.43 20.40 2.13
CA LEU A 69 4.60 20.58 2.98
C LEU A 69 5.13 22.00 2.80
N THR A 70 5.30 22.74 3.89
CA THR A 70 5.91 24.07 3.92
C THR A 70 7.19 24.04 4.74
N VAL A 71 8.28 24.54 4.18
CA VAL A 71 9.60 24.64 4.81
C VAL A 71 9.95 26.11 4.93
N ALA A 72 9.91 26.67 6.14
CA ALA A 72 10.27 28.04 6.43
C ALA A 72 11.78 28.12 6.72
N LEU A 73 12.49 29.00 6.01
CA LEU A 73 13.91 29.26 6.30
C LEU A 73 13.97 30.24 7.47
N THR A 74 14.60 29.84 8.58
CA THR A 74 14.57 30.64 9.83
C THR A 74 15.74 31.59 9.97
N GLU A 75 16.75 31.46 9.12
CA GLU A 75 17.92 32.32 9.07
C GLU A 75 18.17 32.78 7.62
N PRO A 76 18.82 33.94 7.41
CA PRO A 76 19.26 34.36 6.09
C PRO A 76 20.13 33.30 5.44
N VAL A 77 19.96 33.11 4.14
CA VAL A 77 20.73 32.14 3.35
C VAL A 77 21.58 32.89 2.34
N ASP A 78 22.84 32.51 2.24
CA ASP A 78 23.79 33.08 1.28
C ASP A 78 23.44 32.66 -0.16
N ASP A 79 24.02 33.37 -1.13
CA ASP A 79 23.90 33.02 -2.55
C ASP A 79 24.48 31.62 -2.82
N GLY A 80 23.81 30.86 -3.66
CA GLY A 80 24.21 29.50 -4.04
C GLY A 80 23.04 28.53 -4.17
N THR A 81 23.35 27.27 -4.45
CA THR A 81 22.36 26.20 -4.58
C THR A 81 21.99 25.62 -3.21
N LEU A 82 20.68 25.50 -2.99
CA LEU A 82 20.08 24.85 -1.83
C LEU A 82 19.46 23.52 -2.23
N VAL A 83 19.59 22.53 -1.35
CA VAL A 83 19.02 21.19 -1.49
C VAL A 83 18.04 20.96 -0.34
N VAL A 84 16.76 20.87 -0.65
CA VAL A 84 15.73 20.47 0.31
C VAL A 84 15.53 18.98 0.17
N VAL A 85 15.71 18.23 1.25
CA VAL A 85 15.40 16.81 1.32
C VAL A 85 14.25 16.59 2.28
N TRP A 86 13.36 15.68 1.93
CA TRP A 86 12.22 15.34 2.78
C TRP A 86 12.01 13.85 2.91
N ARG A 87 11.44 13.49 4.05
CA ARG A 87 10.79 12.24 4.36
C ARG A 87 9.48 12.57 5.05
N ILE A 88 8.39 12.15 4.43
CA ILE A 88 7.01 12.38 4.88
C ILE A 88 6.27 11.04 4.85
N VAL A 89 5.09 10.98 5.48
CA VAL A 89 4.23 9.79 5.46
C VAL A 89 2.97 10.09 4.66
N SER A 90 2.65 9.31 3.63
CA SER A 90 1.39 9.45 2.88
C SER A 90 0.19 8.99 3.71
N ALA A 91 -1.04 9.29 3.26
CA ALA A 91 -2.26 8.99 4.03
C ALA A 91 -2.46 7.49 4.28
N ASP A 92 -1.81 6.66 3.48
CA ASP A 92 -1.74 5.21 3.63
C ASP A 92 -0.82 4.69 4.75
N GLY A 93 0.04 5.55 5.32
CA GLY A 93 1.01 5.21 6.35
C GLY A 93 2.41 4.82 5.82
N HIS A 94 2.66 4.86 4.52
CA HIS A 94 3.99 4.61 3.95
C HIS A 94 4.86 5.87 3.93
N PRO A 95 6.16 5.76 4.24
CA PRO A 95 7.08 6.86 4.11
C PRO A 95 7.46 7.10 2.64
N VAL A 96 7.39 8.35 2.21
CA VAL A 96 7.86 8.84 0.92
C VAL A 96 9.05 9.76 1.17
N SER A 97 10.12 9.56 0.42
CA SER A 97 11.31 10.41 0.47
C SER A 97 11.58 11.05 -0.88
N GLY A 98 12.13 12.26 -0.88
CA GLY A 98 12.50 12.99 -2.08
C GLY A 98 13.46 14.12 -1.78
N SER A 99 13.89 14.79 -2.85
CA SER A 99 14.79 15.94 -2.79
C SER A 99 14.45 16.92 -3.91
N LEU A 100 14.67 18.21 -3.66
CA LEU A 100 14.52 19.27 -4.64
C LEU A 100 15.66 20.29 -4.50
N ARG A 101 16.11 20.83 -5.62
CA ARG A 101 17.15 21.87 -5.66
C ARG A 101 16.60 23.17 -6.21
N PHE A 102 17.06 24.29 -5.67
CA PHE A 102 16.88 25.63 -6.24
C PHE A 102 18.09 26.50 -5.84
N SER A 103 18.29 27.65 -6.48
CA SER A 103 19.44 28.52 -6.23
C SER A 103 19.01 29.95 -5.90
N VAL A 104 19.80 30.64 -5.07
CA VAL A 104 19.67 32.07 -4.77
C VAL A 104 20.86 32.81 -5.37
N GLY A 105 20.61 33.90 -6.10
CA GLY A 105 21.62 34.65 -6.84
C GLY A 105 22.08 33.93 -8.11
N ALA A 106 22.87 32.87 -7.96
CA ALA A 106 23.38 32.05 -9.05
C ALA A 106 23.54 30.57 -8.62
N PRO A 107 23.44 29.60 -9.54
CA PRO A 107 23.78 28.21 -9.26
C PRO A 107 25.23 28.05 -8.80
N SER A 108 25.47 27.16 -7.84
CA SER A 108 26.81 26.80 -7.40
C SER A 108 27.49 25.87 -8.41
N GLU A 109 28.79 26.07 -8.66
CA GLU A 109 29.56 25.23 -9.59
C GLU A 109 29.62 23.76 -9.17
N THR A 110 29.59 23.50 -7.86
CA THR A 110 29.57 22.16 -7.28
C THR A 110 28.56 22.09 -6.15
N VAL A 111 27.80 20.99 -6.10
CA VAL A 111 26.87 20.68 -5.01
C VAL A 111 27.29 19.37 -4.36
N VAL A 112 27.68 19.43 -3.09
CA VAL A 112 28.01 18.24 -2.30
C VAL A 112 26.72 17.53 -1.92
N ALA A 113 26.63 16.23 -2.21
CA ALA A 113 25.49 15.42 -1.77
C ALA A 113 25.43 15.41 -0.22
N PRO A 114 24.30 15.79 0.39
CA PRO A 114 24.18 15.79 1.84
C PRO A 114 24.44 14.40 2.44
N ALA A 115 25.33 14.34 3.44
CA ALA A 115 25.55 13.12 4.22
C ALA A 115 24.39 12.93 5.22
N ILE A 116 23.27 12.42 4.73
CA ILE A 116 22.16 11.97 5.58
C ILE A 116 22.58 10.61 6.13
N GLY A 117 22.95 10.58 7.42
CA GLY A 117 23.72 9.49 8.04
C GLY A 117 23.35 8.07 7.57
N ASP A 118 24.38 7.25 7.37
CA ASP A 118 24.27 5.88 6.86
C ASP A 118 23.10 5.16 7.53
N GLY A 119 22.11 4.77 6.72
CA GLY A 119 20.93 4.07 7.21
C GLY A 119 21.36 2.84 8.00
N ASP A 120 21.07 2.84 9.30
CA ASP A 120 21.32 1.70 10.19
C ASP A 120 20.71 0.43 9.58
N ASP A 121 21.36 -0.74 9.73
CA ASP A 121 20.85 -2.05 9.34
C ASP A 121 19.40 -2.27 9.85
N GLY A 122 19.07 -1.63 10.98
CA GLY A 122 17.72 -1.57 11.53
C GLY A 122 16.67 -0.93 10.62
N ALA A 123 17.00 0.17 9.93
CA ALA A 123 16.10 0.87 9.02
C ALA A 123 15.73 -0.01 7.81
N ALA A 124 16.69 -0.75 7.26
CA ALA A 124 16.46 -1.68 6.15
C ALA A 124 15.56 -2.88 6.54
N ARG A 125 15.57 -3.28 7.82
CA ARG A 125 14.76 -4.41 8.34
C ARG A 125 13.36 -3.99 8.80
N ALA A 126 13.16 -2.72 9.15
CA ALA A 126 11.89 -2.18 9.65
C ALA A 126 10.65 -2.59 8.82
N PRO A 127 10.62 -2.47 7.48
CA PRO A 127 9.45 -2.87 6.69
C PRO A 127 9.12 -4.36 6.82
N TYR A 128 10.13 -5.24 6.83
CA TYR A 128 9.93 -6.69 6.95
C TYR A 128 9.43 -7.08 8.34
N VAL A 129 9.93 -6.43 9.39
CA VAL A 129 9.47 -6.64 10.77
C VAL A 129 8.02 -6.19 10.91
N LEU A 130 7.69 -5.00 10.41
CA LEU A 130 6.32 -4.47 10.44
C LEU A 130 5.37 -5.40 9.68
N ARG A 131 5.75 -5.85 8.49
CA ARG A 131 4.99 -6.81 7.69
C ARG A 131 4.73 -8.11 8.45
N ALA A 132 5.75 -8.69 9.07
CA ALA A 132 5.62 -9.92 9.84
C ALA A 132 4.67 -9.74 11.05
N LEU A 133 4.77 -8.61 11.75
CA LEU A 133 3.88 -8.26 12.86
C LEU A 133 2.44 -8.06 12.39
N ARG A 134 2.21 -7.36 11.27
CA ARG A 134 0.85 -7.14 10.71
C ARG A 134 0.22 -8.44 10.26
N VAL A 135 0.93 -9.29 9.51
CA VAL A 135 0.44 -10.62 9.09
C VAL A 135 0.09 -11.49 10.30
N THR A 136 1.00 -11.58 11.26
CA THR A 136 0.77 -12.35 12.50
C THR A 136 -0.43 -11.79 13.28
N GLY A 137 -0.49 -10.46 13.42
CA GLY A 137 -1.56 -9.74 14.09
C GLY A 137 -2.92 -10.02 13.47
N TYR A 138 -3.04 -9.94 12.14
CA TYR A 138 -4.28 -10.26 11.43
C TYR A 138 -4.67 -11.73 11.57
N VAL A 139 -3.75 -12.68 11.34
CA VAL A 139 -4.04 -14.12 11.48
C VAL A 139 -4.57 -14.43 12.89
N CYS A 140 -3.88 -13.92 13.92
CA CYS A 140 -4.28 -14.08 15.31
C CYS A 140 -5.63 -13.39 15.62
N LEU A 141 -5.87 -12.19 15.08
CA LEU A 141 -7.10 -11.42 15.29
C LEU A 141 -8.31 -12.11 14.65
N LEU A 142 -8.22 -12.53 13.38
CA LEU A 142 -9.28 -13.27 12.68
C LEU A 142 -9.59 -14.59 13.41
N LEU A 143 -8.56 -15.30 13.85
CA LEU A 143 -8.73 -16.56 14.58
C LEU A 143 -9.38 -16.34 15.94
N ALA A 144 -8.91 -15.38 16.74
CA ALA A 144 -9.45 -15.12 18.07
C ALA A 144 -10.93 -14.73 18.02
N THR A 145 -11.27 -13.75 17.19
CA THR A 145 -12.64 -13.22 17.05
C THR A 145 -13.59 -14.23 16.40
N GLY A 146 -13.12 -14.96 15.39
CA GLY A 146 -13.87 -16.05 14.77
C GLY A 146 -14.16 -17.22 15.73
N LEU A 147 -13.21 -17.60 16.58
CA LEU A 147 -13.43 -18.63 17.61
C LEU A 147 -14.40 -18.17 18.70
N VAL A 148 -14.33 -16.90 19.11
CA VAL A 148 -15.34 -16.29 20.02
C VAL A 148 -16.72 -16.39 19.39
N ALA A 149 -16.89 -15.95 18.14
CA ALA A 149 -18.16 -16.03 17.43
C ALA A 149 -18.67 -17.48 17.34
N PHE A 150 -17.80 -18.44 17.02
CA PHE A 150 -18.19 -19.85 16.95
C PHE A 150 -18.66 -20.39 18.30
N VAL A 151 -17.95 -20.11 19.39
CA VAL A 151 -18.34 -20.54 20.74
C VAL A 151 -19.69 -19.96 21.14
N LEU A 152 -19.99 -18.72 20.76
CA LEU A 152 -21.20 -18.01 21.19
C LEU A 152 -22.42 -18.22 20.28
N LEU A 153 -22.21 -18.51 18.99
CA LEU A 153 -23.27 -18.58 17.98
C LEU A 153 -23.54 -20.01 17.49
N VAL A 154 -22.53 -20.88 17.49
CA VAL A 154 -22.61 -22.20 16.87
C VAL A 154 -22.63 -23.31 17.91
N LEU A 155 -21.65 -23.33 18.82
CA LEU A 155 -21.44 -24.45 19.73
C LEU A 155 -22.64 -24.60 20.68
N PRO A 156 -23.32 -25.78 20.71
CA PRO A 156 -24.43 -25.99 21.62
C PRO A 156 -24.00 -25.91 23.10
N SER A 157 -24.85 -25.30 23.90
CA SER A 157 -24.76 -25.28 25.37
C SER A 157 -24.91 -26.69 25.95
N GLY A 158 -24.13 -26.99 27.00
CA GLY A 158 -24.25 -28.20 27.80
C GLY A 158 -22.91 -28.85 28.16
N GLY A 159 -22.91 -29.65 29.24
CA GLY A 159 -21.69 -30.35 29.70
C GLY A 159 -21.07 -31.29 28.66
N GLN A 160 -21.85 -31.69 27.66
CA GLN A 160 -21.43 -32.53 26.55
C GLN A 160 -20.40 -31.87 25.62
N THR A 161 -20.41 -30.54 25.51
CA THR A 161 -19.48 -29.76 24.68
C THR A 161 -18.35 -29.11 25.51
N ALA A 162 -18.31 -29.33 26.83
CA ALA A 162 -17.40 -28.65 27.74
C ALA A 162 -15.91 -28.83 27.39
N ARG A 163 -15.49 -30.04 26.97
CA ARG A 163 -14.10 -30.31 26.54
C ARG A 163 -13.74 -29.50 25.29
N ALA A 164 -14.61 -29.57 24.27
CA ALA A 164 -14.47 -28.86 23.01
C ALA A 164 -14.43 -27.34 23.25
N ARG A 165 -15.34 -26.83 24.08
CA ARG A 165 -15.38 -25.42 24.52
C ARG A 165 -14.06 -25.00 25.18
N ARG A 166 -13.55 -25.76 26.15
CA ARG A 166 -12.27 -25.46 26.83
C ARG A 166 -11.10 -25.44 25.85
N ARG A 167 -11.11 -26.33 24.85
CA ARG A 167 -10.10 -26.33 23.77
C ARG A 167 -10.20 -25.06 22.93
N LEU A 168 -11.39 -24.71 22.46
CA LEU A 168 -11.62 -23.50 21.66
C LEU A 168 -11.24 -22.23 22.44
N VAL A 169 -11.67 -22.10 23.70
CA VAL A 169 -11.33 -20.95 24.55
C VAL A 169 -9.82 -20.82 24.77
N ARG A 170 -9.09 -21.94 24.95
CA ARG A 170 -7.63 -21.91 25.06
C ARG A 170 -6.96 -21.42 23.77
N VAL A 171 -7.39 -21.92 22.62
CA VAL A 171 -6.86 -21.48 21.33
C VAL A 171 -7.23 -20.02 21.06
N ALA A 172 -8.45 -19.60 21.36
CA ALA A 172 -8.89 -18.22 21.22
C ALA A 172 -8.08 -17.27 22.12
N ARG A 173 -7.74 -17.68 23.36
CA ARG A 173 -6.87 -16.90 24.25
C ARG A 173 -5.44 -16.78 23.74
N ALA A 174 -4.87 -17.88 23.23
CA ALA A 174 -3.54 -17.85 22.63
C ALA A 174 -3.51 -16.95 21.38
N ALA A 175 -4.54 -17.03 20.53
CA ALA A 175 -4.70 -16.16 19.38
C ALA A 175 -4.91 -14.69 19.80
N ALA A 176 -5.72 -14.41 20.82
CA ALA A 176 -5.92 -13.06 21.34
C ALA A 176 -4.62 -12.47 21.92
N ALA A 177 -3.82 -13.27 22.62
CA ALA A 177 -2.51 -12.85 23.11
C ALA A 177 -1.53 -12.57 21.95
N GLY A 178 -1.53 -13.41 20.91
CA GLY A 178 -0.74 -13.18 19.70
C GLY A 178 -1.16 -11.91 18.95
N ALA A 179 -2.47 -11.64 18.86
CA ALA A 179 -2.99 -10.42 18.26
C ALA A 179 -2.57 -9.19 19.09
N ALA A 180 -2.82 -9.22 20.40
CA ALA A 180 -2.45 -8.13 21.29
C ALA A 180 -0.94 -7.83 21.26
N GLY A 181 -0.09 -8.88 21.36
CA GLY A 181 1.36 -8.73 21.27
C GLY A 181 1.81 -8.16 19.93
N SER A 182 1.27 -8.66 18.81
CA SER A 182 1.64 -8.17 17.48
C SER A 182 1.26 -6.71 17.25
N TRP A 183 0.07 -6.29 17.69
CA TRP A 183 -0.39 -4.91 17.55
C TRP A 183 0.32 -3.94 18.48
N LEU A 184 0.70 -4.37 19.70
CA LEU A 184 1.52 -3.57 20.60
C LEU A 184 2.95 -3.39 20.07
N LEU A 185 3.55 -4.46 19.54
CA LEU A 185 4.88 -4.43 18.92
C LEU A 185 4.89 -3.70 17.57
N ALA A 186 3.75 -3.63 16.88
CA ALA A 186 3.62 -2.88 15.64
C ALA A 186 3.75 -1.38 15.85
N LEU A 187 3.34 -0.81 17.00
CA LEU A 187 3.46 0.63 17.27
C LEU A 187 4.91 1.14 17.14
N PRO A 188 5.90 0.62 17.89
CA PRO A 188 7.28 1.04 17.71
C PRO A 188 7.81 0.70 16.31
N ALA A 189 7.39 -0.42 15.70
CA ALA A 189 7.83 -0.79 14.36
C ALA A 189 7.32 0.18 13.27
N VAL A 190 6.09 0.68 13.39
CA VAL A 190 5.54 1.74 12.52
C VAL A 190 6.34 3.01 12.70
N ALA A 191 6.63 3.40 13.95
CA ALA A 191 7.36 4.63 14.22
C ALA A 191 8.79 4.61 13.64
N THR A 192 9.54 3.51 13.82
CA THR A 192 10.89 3.38 13.25
C THR A 192 10.86 3.29 11.73
N TYR A 193 9.88 2.59 11.16
CA TYR A 193 9.67 2.50 9.72
C TYR A 193 9.41 3.86 9.07
N GLN A 194 8.47 4.63 9.65
CA GLN A 194 8.13 5.98 9.18
C GLN A 194 9.30 6.95 9.34
N ALA A 195 10.03 6.87 10.45
CA ALA A 195 11.22 7.69 10.69
C ALA A 195 12.43 7.30 9.81
N GLY A 196 12.46 6.10 9.25
CA GLY A 196 13.59 5.63 8.44
C GLY A 196 14.84 5.32 9.26
N GLY A 197 14.68 4.97 10.54
CA GLY A 197 15.81 4.69 11.45
C GLY A 197 15.71 3.35 12.17
N GLY A 198 16.68 3.13 13.06
CA GLY A 198 16.87 1.88 13.76
C GLY A 198 16.02 1.71 15.03
N PRO A 199 16.23 0.60 15.77
CA PRO A 199 15.57 0.34 17.05
C PRO A 199 15.91 1.37 18.14
N ASP A 200 17.02 2.11 18.00
CA ASP A 200 17.44 3.16 18.93
C ASP A 200 16.38 4.28 19.03
N LEU A 201 15.67 4.57 17.94
CA LEU A 201 14.62 5.58 17.89
C LEU A 201 13.50 5.32 18.91
N VAL A 202 13.23 4.06 19.26
CA VAL A 202 12.18 3.69 20.23
C VAL A 202 12.43 4.30 21.61
N THR A 203 13.69 4.62 21.93
CA THR A 203 14.07 5.25 23.20
C THR A 203 13.82 6.77 23.23
N ARG A 204 13.61 7.40 22.07
CA ARG A 204 13.38 8.85 21.97
C ARG A 204 11.90 9.16 22.14
N THR A 205 11.58 10.17 22.94
CA THR A 205 10.19 10.61 23.18
C THR A 205 9.52 11.12 21.90
N ALA A 206 10.27 11.82 21.05
CA ALA A 206 9.79 12.38 19.78
C ALA A 206 9.21 11.32 18.82
N THR A 207 9.75 10.10 18.86
CA THR A 207 9.30 8.95 18.05
C THR A 207 7.84 8.59 18.31
N TRP A 208 7.40 8.69 19.57
CA TRP A 208 6.05 8.33 19.98
C TRP A 208 5.04 9.45 19.71
N SER A 209 5.46 10.72 19.79
CA SER A 209 4.59 11.85 19.44
C SER A 209 4.31 11.95 17.95
N ALA A 210 5.15 11.34 17.09
CA ALA A 210 5.00 11.37 15.64
C ALA A 210 3.86 10.48 15.11
N LEU A 211 3.51 9.41 15.83
CA LEU A 211 2.47 8.50 15.40
C LEU A 211 1.09 9.15 15.48
N ALA A 212 0.28 8.92 14.44
CA ALA A 212 -1.11 9.36 14.42
C ALA A 212 -1.89 8.75 15.60
N ARG A 213 -2.78 9.56 16.22
CA ARG A 213 -3.65 9.09 17.32
C ARG A 213 -4.49 7.87 16.95
N THR A 214 -4.82 7.71 15.67
CA THR A 214 -5.56 6.57 15.12
C THR A 214 -4.80 5.26 15.26
N GLU A 215 -3.47 5.23 15.08
CA GLU A 215 -2.66 4.00 15.28
C GLU A 215 -2.76 3.49 16.73
N TYR A 216 -2.65 4.40 17.70
CA TYR A 216 -2.83 4.07 19.11
C TYR A 216 -4.25 3.59 19.43
N ALA A 217 -5.27 4.27 18.89
CA ALA A 217 -6.66 3.89 19.10
C ALA A 217 -6.96 2.50 18.52
N VAL A 218 -6.48 2.20 17.31
CA VAL A 218 -6.65 0.88 16.69
C VAL A 218 -5.96 -0.20 17.50
N ALA A 219 -4.70 -0.01 17.90
CA ALA A 219 -3.99 -0.96 18.75
C ALA A 219 -4.74 -1.21 20.08
N ALA A 220 -5.25 -0.15 20.71
CA ALA A 220 -6.04 -0.25 21.93
C ALA A 220 -7.35 -1.03 21.72
N PHE A 221 -8.11 -0.75 20.65
CA PHE A 221 -9.35 -1.46 20.35
C PHE A 221 -9.10 -2.95 20.05
N VAL A 222 -8.02 -3.28 19.33
CA VAL A 222 -7.63 -4.68 19.09
C VAL A 222 -7.27 -5.36 20.41
N VAL A 223 -6.38 -4.77 21.22
CA VAL A 223 -5.91 -5.37 22.47
C VAL A 223 -7.05 -5.53 23.47
N VAL A 224 -7.75 -4.44 23.79
CA VAL A 224 -8.84 -4.45 24.79
C VAL A 224 -10.01 -5.28 24.29
N GLY A 225 -10.38 -5.16 23.01
CA GLY A 225 -11.51 -5.87 22.44
C GLY A 225 -11.28 -7.38 22.38
N THR A 226 -10.11 -7.84 21.89
CA THR A 226 -9.80 -9.30 21.83
C THR A 226 -9.63 -9.91 23.21
N LEU A 227 -8.87 -9.27 24.11
CA LEU A 227 -8.64 -9.77 25.47
C LEU A 227 -9.94 -9.74 26.30
N GLY A 228 -10.72 -8.67 26.19
CA GLY A 228 -12.05 -8.56 26.80
C GLY A 228 -13.00 -9.64 26.29
N ALA A 229 -13.06 -9.85 24.98
CA ALA A 229 -13.91 -10.88 24.36
C ALA A 229 -13.61 -12.27 24.94
N VAL A 230 -12.33 -12.68 25.00
CA VAL A 230 -11.94 -14.02 25.52
C VAL A 230 -11.99 -14.13 27.04
N ALA A 231 -11.85 -13.02 27.78
CA ALA A 231 -12.05 -12.98 29.22
C ALA A 231 -13.52 -13.24 29.57
N LEU A 232 -14.45 -12.59 28.86
CA LEU A 232 -15.90 -12.71 29.06
C LEU A 232 -16.45 -14.10 28.71
N LEU A 233 -15.73 -14.90 27.91
CA LEU A 233 -16.06 -16.31 27.72
C LEU A 233 -15.99 -17.07 29.06
N GLY A 234 -15.00 -16.80 29.92
CA GLY A 234 -14.87 -17.41 31.24
C GLY A 234 -14.85 -18.96 31.26
N ALA A 235 -14.92 -19.53 32.47
CA ALA A 235 -14.97 -20.98 32.67
C ALA A 235 -16.36 -21.58 32.39
N GLY A 236 -17.43 -20.84 32.73
CA GLY A 236 -18.83 -21.23 32.50
C GLY A 236 -19.40 -20.66 31.21
N GLU A 237 -20.64 -21.03 30.88
CA GLU A 237 -21.30 -20.56 29.66
C GLU A 237 -21.76 -19.09 29.80
N PRO A 238 -21.36 -18.19 28.87
CA PRO A 238 -21.83 -16.81 28.85
C PRO A 238 -23.30 -16.73 28.41
N ALA A 239 -24.09 -15.98 29.17
CA ALA A 239 -25.51 -15.74 28.93
C ALA A 239 -25.83 -14.23 29.04
N GLY A 240 -26.97 -13.82 28.47
CA GLY A 240 -27.47 -12.46 28.53
C GLY A 240 -26.44 -11.41 28.10
N LEU A 241 -26.28 -10.38 28.91
CA LEU A 241 -25.36 -9.26 28.66
C LEU A 241 -23.91 -9.73 28.46
N ARG A 242 -23.43 -10.73 29.21
CA ARG A 242 -22.04 -11.21 29.08
C ARG A 242 -21.77 -11.76 27.67
N ARG A 243 -22.74 -12.44 27.08
CA ARG A 243 -22.66 -12.99 25.72
C ARG A 243 -22.62 -11.87 24.68
N THR A 244 -23.52 -10.90 24.79
CA THR A 244 -23.59 -9.78 23.83
C THR A 244 -22.38 -8.87 23.92
N THR A 245 -21.89 -8.56 25.14
CA THR A 245 -20.66 -7.78 25.34
C THR A 245 -19.43 -8.51 24.80
N SER A 246 -19.30 -9.82 24.99
CA SER A 246 -18.18 -10.60 24.44
C SER A 246 -18.15 -10.58 22.91
N LEU A 247 -19.32 -10.72 22.27
CA LEU A 247 -19.43 -10.64 20.81
C LEU A 247 -19.15 -9.22 20.29
N ALA A 248 -19.71 -8.20 20.94
CA ALA A 248 -19.47 -6.80 20.58
C ALA A 248 -17.98 -6.42 20.69
N ALA A 249 -17.30 -6.85 21.77
CA ALA A 249 -15.87 -6.64 21.95
C ALA A 249 -15.04 -7.30 20.84
N ALA A 250 -15.41 -8.51 20.40
CA ALA A 250 -14.77 -9.18 19.28
C ALA A 250 -15.00 -8.44 17.95
N TRP A 251 -16.20 -7.90 17.72
CA TRP A 251 -16.54 -7.15 16.51
C TRP A 251 -15.83 -5.79 16.45
N VAL A 252 -15.75 -5.07 17.57
CA VAL A 252 -14.96 -3.83 17.66
C VAL A 252 -13.48 -4.13 17.36
N ALA A 253 -12.93 -5.21 17.92
CA ALA A 253 -11.53 -5.57 17.69
C ALA A 253 -11.22 -5.89 16.22
N ILE A 254 -12.06 -6.68 15.53
CA ILE A 254 -11.82 -7.06 14.12
C ILE A 254 -12.12 -5.92 13.15
N GLY A 255 -12.99 -4.97 13.51
CA GLY A 255 -13.30 -3.80 12.70
C GLY A 255 -12.28 -2.66 12.85
N ALA A 256 -11.59 -2.57 13.98
CA ALA A 256 -10.65 -1.47 14.25
C ALA A 256 -9.55 -1.29 13.18
N PRO A 257 -8.93 -2.34 12.61
CA PRO A 257 -7.91 -2.16 11.58
C PRO A 257 -8.38 -1.47 10.31
N ALA A 258 -9.68 -1.51 9.97
CA ALA A 258 -10.23 -0.78 8.82
C ALA A 258 -10.18 0.75 9.02
N LEU A 259 -9.86 1.22 10.22
CA LEU A 259 -9.66 2.64 10.53
C LEU A 259 -8.24 3.12 10.22
N THR A 260 -7.33 2.25 9.75
CA THR A 260 -6.00 2.63 9.27
C THR A 260 -5.72 1.99 7.91
N GLY A 261 -4.81 2.57 7.11
CA GLY A 261 -4.38 2.05 5.81
C GLY A 261 -5.10 2.60 4.57
N HIS A 262 -4.65 2.13 3.40
CA HIS A 262 -4.99 2.67 2.06
C HIS A 262 -6.48 2.66 1.70
N SER A 263 -7.27 1.73 2.23
CA SER A 263 -8.70 1.63 1.90
C SER A 263 -9.48 2.88 2.30
N ARG A 264 -8.95 3.72 3.19
CA ARG A 264 -9.52 5.01 3.57
C ARG A 264 -9.31 6.13 2.55
N ALA A 265 -8.29 6.01 1.69
CA ALA A 265 -8.03 6.97 0.63
C ALA A 265 -9.06 6.88 -0.51
N GLU A 266 -9.85 5.80 -0.55
CA GLU A 266 -10.87 5.56 -1.56
C GLU A 266 -12.21 6.24 -1.22
N ALA A 267 -12.65 7.16 -2.07
CA ALA A 267 -13.93 7.85 -1.91
C ALA A 267 -15.12 7.00 -2.41
N PRO A 268 -16.29 6.97 -1.72
CA PRO A 268 -16.56 7.56 -0.42
C PRO A 268 -16.00 6.69 0.73
N GLU A 269 -15.15 7.29 1.55
CA GLU A 269 -14.40 6.61 2.63
C GLU A 269 -15.30 5.75 3.53
N ALA A 270 -16.41 6.32 4.00
CA ALA A 270 -17.33 5.64 4.91
C ALA A 270 -17.89 4.33 4.33
N LEU A 271 -18.13 4.27 3.01
CA LEU A 271 -18.60 3.05 2.36
C LEU A 271 -17.49 2.00 2.32
N VAL A 272 -16.28 2.39 1.91
CA VAL A 272 -15.16 1.47 1.77
C VAL A 272 -14.76 0.89 3.13
N VAL A 273 -14.67 1.73 4.16
CA VAL A 273 -14.41 1.31 5.55
C VAL A 273 -15.50 0.36 6.04
N ALA A 274 -16.79 0.69 5.83
CA ALA A 274 -17.89 -0.18 6.27
C ALA A 274 -17.85 -1.55 5.57
N VAL A 275 -17.52 -1.58 4.29
CA VAL A 275 -17.46 -2.81 3.50
C VAL A 275 -16.24 -3.64 3.88
N ASP A 276 -15.10 -3.00 4.19
CA ASP A 276 -13.91 -3.67 4.70
C ASP A 276 -14.16 -4.31 6.08
N VAL A 277 -14.81 -3.58 7.00
CA VAL A 277 -15.27 -4.14 8.29
C VAL A 277 -16.18 -5.36 8.09
N LEU A 278 -17.14 -5.28 7.16
CA LEU A 278 -18.01 -6.41 6.83
C LEU A 278 -17.22 -7.59 6.24
N HIS A 279 -16.24 -7.32 5.39
CA HIS A 279 -15.38 -8.34 4.80
C HIS A 279 -14.54 -9.06 5.87
N LEU A 280 -13.93 -8.32 6.80
CA LEU A 280 -13.15 -8.85 7.91
C LEU A 280 -14.01 -9.63 8.92
N LEU A 281 -15.21 -9.14 9.24
CA LEU A 281 -16.18 -9.85 10.08
C LEU A 281 -16.60 -11.19 9.45
N ALA A 282 -16.87 -11.20 8.16
CA ALA A 282 -17.25 -12.39 7.43
C ALA A 282 -16.05 -13.36 7.32
N GLY A 283 -14.86 -12.86 6.99
CA GLY A 283 -13.62 -13.63 6.90
C GLY A 283 -13.23 -14.28 8.23
N SER A 284 -13.27 -13.54 9.33
CA SER A 284 -13.00 -14.06 10.68
C SER A 284 -14.00 -15.12 11.10
N THR A 285 -15.30 -14.91 10.85
CA THR A 285 -16.34 -15.89 11.17
C THR A 285 -16.18 -17.17 10.35
N TRP A 286 -15.81 -17.06 9.07
CA TRP A 286 -15.56 -18.22 8.21
C TRP A 286 -14.32 -19.00 8.62
N LEU A 287 -13.16 -18.33 8.71
CA LEU A 287 -11.88 -18.94 9.11
C LEU A 287 -11.98 -19.56 10.49
N GLY A 288 -12.43 -18.78 11.49
CA GLY A 288 -12.57 -19.24 12.86
C GLY A 288 -13.56 -20.40 12.96
N GLY A 289 -14.61 -20.42 12.16
CA GLY A 289 -15.57 -21.52 12.12
C GLY A 289 -15.02 -22.81 11.51
N VAL A 290 -14.25 -22.73 10.42
CA VAL A 290 -13.59 -23.90 9.82
C VAL A 290 -12.55 -24.48 10.79
N VAL A 291 -11.71 -23.62 11.39
CA VAL A 291 -10.74 -24.04 12.42
C VAL A 291 -11.45 -24.61 13.64
N ALA A 292 -12.54 -24.00 14.10
CA ALA A 292 -13.30 -24.51 15.23
C ALA A 292 -13.90 -25.89 14.94
N LEU A 293 -14.49 -26.10 13.76
CA LEU A 293 -14.98 -27.42 13.34
C LEU A 293 -13.85 -28.46 13.33
N ALA A 294 -12.67 -28.11 12.82
CA ALA A 294 -11.51 -28.99 12.85
C ALA A 294 -11.13 -29.42 14.28
N LEU A 295 -11.24 -28.51 15.25
CA LEU A 295 -10.90 -28.74 16.65
C LEU A 295 -12.01 -29.47 17.45
N VAL A 296 -13.27 -29.27 17.08
CA VAL A 296 -14.46 -29.74 17.82
C VAL A 296 -14.96 -31.09 17.31
N LEU A 297 -14.96 -31.33 15.99
CA LEU A 297 -15.51 -32.55 15.40
C LEU A 297 -14.89 -33.85 15.98
N PRO A 298 -13.57 -33.92 16.27
CA PRO A 298 -12.98 -35.08 16.94
C PRO A 298 -13.58 -35.35 18.33
N ASP A 299 -13.87 -34.32 19.12
CA ASP A 299 -14.45 -34.46 20.47
C ASP A 299 -15.94 -34.86 20.41
N LEU A 300 -16.61 -34.54 19.30
CA LEU A 300 -18.00 -34.91 19.04
C LEU A 300 -18.14 -36.23 18.26
N ALA A 301 -17.02 -36.89 17.89
CA ALA A 301 -17.00 -38.14 17.14
C ALA A 301 -17.55 -39.29 18.00
N GLY A 302 -18.86 -39.54 17.89
CA GLY A 302 -19.62 -40.47 18.72
C GLY A 302 -20.91 -39.89 19.29
N ARG A 303 -21.11 -38.57 19.16
CA ARG A 303 -22.33 -37.84 19.55
C ARG A 303 -23.04 -37.31 18.31
N GLY A 304 -23.56 -38.23 17.49
CA GLY A 304 -24.03 -37.93 16.12
C GLY A 304 -25.04 -36.77 16.03
N THR A 305 -25.97 -36.66 16.98
CA THR A 305 -26.95 -35.56 17.05
C THR A 305 -26.30 -34.20 17.30
N LEU A 306 -25.44 -34.10 18.32
CA LEU A 306 -24.72 -32.85 18.65
C LEU A 306 -23.75 -32.43 17.55
N ALA A 307 -23.05 -33.38 16.92
CA ALA A 307 -22.17 -33.11 15.79
C ALA A 307 -22.97 -32.59 14.59
N ALA A 308 -24.11 -33.22 14.28
CA ALA A 308 -25.00 -32.80 13.21
C ALA A 308 -25.61 -31.41 13.46
N GLU A 309 -26.03 -31.12 14.70
CA GLU A 309 -26.57 -29.82 15.09
C GLU A 309 -25.52 -28.71 14.95
N THR A 310 -24.31 -28.93 15.48
CA THR A 310 -23.19 -27.98 15.38
C THR A 310 -22.86 -27.68 13.91
N LEU A 311 -22.79 -28.72 13.08
CA LEU A 311 -22.51 -28.59 11.65
C LEU A 311 -23.64 -27.85 10.90
N ALA A 312 -24.90 -28.13 11.25
CA ALA A 312 -26.06 -27.48 10.62
C ALA A 312 -26.11 -25.99 10.96
N ARG A 313 -25.92 -25.62 12.23
CA ARG A 313 -25.86 -24.21 12.68
C ARG A 313 -24.75 -23.44 11.95
N PHE A 314 -23.54 -24.01 11.90
CA PHE A 314 -22.44 -23.37 11.17
C PHE A 314 -22.74 -23.27 9.68
N SER A 315 -23.33 -24.30 9.06
CA SER A 315 -23.64 -24.30 7.63
C SER A 315 -24.60 -23.17 7.23
N VAL A 316 -25.59 -22.85 8.08
CA VAL A 316 -26.52 -21.73 7.84
C VAL A 316 -25.78 -20.39 7.94
N ILE A 317 -24.99 -20.19 8.99
CA ILE A 317 -24.19 -18.97 9.18
C ILE A 317 -23.18 -18.81 8.04
N ALA A 318 -22.47 -19.88 7.67
CA ALA A 318 -21.46 -19.89 6.63
C ALA A 318 -22.03 -19.49 5.26
N ALA A 319 -23.28 -19.85 4.95
CA ALA A 319 -23.93 -19.43 3.71
C ALA A 319 -24.14 -17.91 3.65
N GLY A 320 -24.61 -17.30 4.75
CA GLY A 320 -24.75 -15.84 4.85
C GLY A 320 -23.41 -15.13 4.83
N VAL A 321 -22.43 -15.65 5.60
CA VAL A 321 -21.05 -15.14 5.63
C VAL A 321 -20.39 -15.18 4.25
N LEU A 322 -20.60 -16.26 3.48
CA LEU A 322 -20.06 -16.36 2.13
C LEU A 322 -20.70 -15.35 1.18
N ALA A 323 -22.02 -15.12 1.28
CA ALA A 323 -22.68 -14.09 0.48
C ALA A 323 -22.13 -12.69 0.80
N VAL A 324 -21.89 -12.39 2.08
CA VAL A 324 -21.26 -11.14 2.51
C VAL A 324 -19.82 -11.04 1.99
N LEU A 325 -19.01 -12.10 2.07
CA LEU A 325 -17.64 -12.11 1.54
C LEU A 325 -17.59 -11.84 0.03
N VAL A 326 -18.48 -12.46 -0.74
CA VAL A 326 -18.56 -12.25 -2.19
C VAL A 326 -19.00 -10.81 -2.50
N ALA A 327 -20.07 -10.33 -1.85
CA ALA A 327 -20.58 -8.99 -2.11
C ALA A 327 -19.58 -7.90 -1.70
N SER A 328 -19.02 -8.00 -0.49
CA SER A 328 -18.01 -7.04 0.00
C SER A 328 -16.72 -7.11 -0.81
N GLY A 329 -16.23 -8.31 -1.12
CA GLY A 329 -15.02 -8.49 -1.93
C GLY A 329 -15.18 -7.96 -3.35
N ALA A 330 -16.34 -8.17 -3.98
CA ALA A 330 -16.63 -7.63 -5.30
C ALA A 330 -16.71 -6.10 -5.30
N LEU A 331 -17.33 -5.50 -4.28
CA LEU A 331 -17.40 -4.05 -4.16
C LEU A 331 -16.01 -3.44 -3.92
N LEU A 332 -15.20 -4.03 -3.02
CA LEU A 332 -13.83 -3.59 -2.78
C LEU A 332 -12.97 -3.72 -4.04
N ALA A 333 -13.05 -4.86 -4.75
CA ALA A 333 -12.34 -5.06 -6.00
C ALA A 333 -12.75 -4.04 -7.07
N TRP A 334 -14.05 -3.76 -7.20
CA TRP A 334 -14.55 -2.75 -8.14
C TRP A 334 -14.05 -1.35 -7.81
N ARG A 335 -14.03 -0.97 -6.52
CA ARG A 335 -13.55 0.34 -6.07
C ARG A 335 -12.04 0.50 -6.21
N ILE A 336 -11.26 -0.51 -5.84
CA ILE A 336 -9.79 -0.43 -5.75
C ILE A 336 -9.10 -0.71 -7.09
N VAL A 337 -9.60 -1.66 -7.89
CA VAL A 337 -8.96 -2.03 -9.17
C VAL A 337 -9.35 -1.05 -10.29
N GLY A 338 -10.55 -0.49 -10.25
CA GLY A 338 -11.02 0.54 -11.18
C GLY A 338 -11.34 0.07 -12.61
N SER A 339 -10.57 -0.87 -13.19
CA SER A 339 -10.72 -1.30 -14.59
C SER A 339 -10.41 -2.78 -14.83
N TRP A 340 -10.92 -3.33 -15.94
CA TRP A 340 -10.60 -4.70 -16.37
C TRP A 340 -9.15 -4.85 -16.80
N GLY A 341 -8.57 -3.80 -17.42
CA GLY A 341 -7.15 -3.77 -17.80
C GLY A 341 -6.25 -3.90 -16.57
N ALA A 342 -6.51 -3.11 -15.52
CA ALA A 342 -5.76 -3.18 -14.28
C ALA A 342 -5.87 -4.57 -13.61
N LEU A 343 -7.04 -5.22 -13.70
CA LEU A 343 -7.26 -6.54 -13.12
C LEU A 343 -6.37 -7.65 -13.72
N VAL A 344 -6.07 -7.60 -15.01
CA VAL A 344 -5.30 -8.66 -15.70
C VAL A 344 -3.87 -8.23 -16.04
N GLY A 345 -3.66 -6.92 -16.21
CA GLY A 345 -2.39 -6.31 -16.60
C GLY A 345 -1.42 -6.09 -15.46
N THR A 346 -1.91 -5.87 -14.23
CA THR A 346 -1.07 -5.55 -13.07
C THR A 346 -0.78 -6.75 -12.18
N ASP A 347 0.34 -6.70 -11.44
CA ASP A 347 0.67 -7.71 -10.43
C ASP A 347 -0.36 -7.74 -9.30
N TYR A 348 -0.89 -6.57 -8.91
CA TYR A 348 -1.98 -6.46 -7.94
C TYR A 348 -3.22 -7.24 -8.42
N GLY A 349 -3.65 -6.99 -9.65
CA GLY A 349 -4.79 -7.67 -10.27
C GLY A 349 -4.59 -9.18 -10.36
N ARG A 350 -3.40 -9.63 -10.75
CA ARG A 350 -3.04 -11.07 -10.81
C ARG A 350 -3.07 -11.74 -9.44
N LEU A 351 -2.53 -11.09 -8.40
CA LEU A 351 -2.62 -11.60 -7.03
C LEU A 351 -4.06 -11.65 -6.52
N LEU A 352 -4.88 -10.66 -6.87
CA LEU A 352 -6.30 -10.65 -6.54
C LEU A 352 -7.05 -11.81 -7.23
N LEU A 353 -6.78 -12.06 -8.50
CA LEU A 353 -7.32 -13.21 -9.22
C LEU A 353 -6.88 -14.54 -8.59
N ALA A 354 -5.61 -14.65 -8.18
CA ALA A 354 -5.11 -15.82 -7.45
C ALA A 354 -5.84 -16.01 -6.10
N LYS A 355 -6.11 -14.92 -5.36
CA LYS A 355 -6.88 -14.94 -4.11
C LYS A 355 -8.32 -15.41 -4.36
N ILE A 356 -8.97 -14.88 -5.40
CA ILE A 356 -10.34 -15.27 -5.79
C ILE A 356 -10.38 -16.75 -6.18
N ALA A 357 -9.46 -17.22 -7.04
CA ALA A 357 -9.39 -18.61 -7.45
C ALA A 357 -9.19 -19.55 -6.25
N THR A 358 -8.29 -19.19 -5.33
CA THR A 358 -8.04 -19.93 -4.09
C THR A 358 -9.29 -20.00 -3.21
N ALA A 359 -10.00 -18.88 -3.05
CA ALA A 359 -11.26 -18.83 -2.30
C ALA A 359 -12.36 -19.69 -2.96
N VAL A 360 -12.47 -19.68 -4.29
CA VAL A 360 -13.40 -20.54 -5.04
C VAL A 360 -13.09 -22.01 -4.79
N VAL A 361 -11.81 -22.41 -4.80
CA VAL A 361 -11.41 -23.80 -4.45
C VAL A 361 -11.85 -24.16 -3.04
N ALA A 362 -11.66 -23.28 -2.05
CA ALA A 362 -12.14 -23.52 -0.68
C ALA A 362 -13.66 -23.69 -0.61
N VAL A 363 -14.42 -22.87 -1.33
CA VAL A 363 -15.89 -22.95 -1.40
C VAL A 363 -16.34 -24.25 -2.06
N LEU A 364 -15.72 -24.65 -3.16
CA LEU A 364 -16.03 -25.91 -3.86
C LEU A 364 -15.72 -27.12 -2.98
N LEU A 365 -14.60 -27.08 -2.24
CA LEU A 365 -14.22 -28.12 -1.29
C LEU A 365 -15.25 -28.23 -0.15
N ALA A 366 -15.68 -27.11 0.41
CA ALA A 366 -16.72 -27.04 1.44
C ALA A 366 -18.09 -27.53 0.92
N ALA A 367 -18.46 -27.17 -0.31
CA ALA A 367 -19.68 -27.61 -0.96
C ALA A 367 -19.67 -29.13 -1.22
N TRP A 368 -18.54 -29.68 -1.66
CA TRP A 368 -18.36 -31.12 -1.87
C TRP A 368 -18.41 -31.89 -0.54
N ASN A 369 -17.74 -31.37 0.49
CA ASN A 369 -17.78 -31.92 1.84
C ASN A 369 -19.25 -32.02 2.32
N ARG A 370 -20.01 -30.94 2.19
CA ARG A 370 -21.42 -30.86 2.61
C ARG A 370 -22.35 -31.77 1.80
N ARG A 371 -22.25 -31.77 0.46
CA ARG A 371 -23.21 -32.46 -0.43
C ARG A 371 -22.88 -33.93 -0.64
N ALA A 372 -21.62 -34.32 -0.51
CA ALA A 372 -21.16 -35.63 -0.94
C ALA A 372 -20.51 -36.43 0.20
N LEU A 373 -19.69 -35.81 1.04
CA LEU A 373 -18.93 -36.53 2.08
C LEU A 373 -19.76 -36.77 3.35
N VAL A 374 -20.45 -35.74 3.84
CA VAL A 374 -21.30 -35.84 5.04
C VAL A 374 -22.47 -36.83 4.88
N PRO A 375 -23.23 -36.85 3.75
CA PRO A 375 -24.29 -37.85 3.57
C PRO A 375 -23.77 -39.28 3.51
N ARG A 376 -22.63 -39.52 2.84
CA ARG A 376 -21.99 -40.85 2.79
C ARG A 376 -21.55 -41.34 4.18
N MET A 377 -21.08 -40.44 5.03
CA MET A 377 -20.78 -40.77 6.43
C MET A 377 -22.02 -41.12 7.24
N ARG A 378 -23.13 -40.38 7.04
CA ARG A 378 -24.40 -40.67 7.74
C ARG A 378 -24.99 -42.01 7.31
N ALA A 379 -24.79 -42.42 6.06
CA ALA A 379 -25.23 -43.71 5.53
C ALA A 379 -24.33 -44.90 5.93
N ALA A 380 -23.13 -44.65 6.44
CA ALA A 380 -22.18 -45.71 6.81
C ALA A 380 -22.63 -46.45 8.07
N THR A 381 -22.89 -47.76 7.94
CA THR A 381 -23.33 -48.64 9.03
C THR A 381 -22.19 -49.41 9.69
N ARG A 382 -21.08 -49.67 8.99
CA ARG A 382 -19.93 -50.39 9.56
C ARG A 382 -18.98 -49.45 10.30
N ARG A 383 -18.51 -49.88 11.48
CA ARG A 383 -17.55 -49.12 12.32
C ARG A 383 -16.27 -48.71 11.58
N THR A 384 -15.79 -49.54 10.66
CA THR A 384 -14.64 -49.26 9.78
C THR A 384 -14.94 -48.14 8.77
N GLN A 385 -16.13 -48.14 8.17
CA GLN A 385 -16.57 -47.10 7.23
C GLN A 385 -16.78 -45.76 7.93
N VAL A 386 -17.35 -45.76 9.15
CA VAL A 386 -17.49 -44.56 9.99
C VAL A 386 -16.13 -43.94 10.33
N ARG A 387 -15.15 -44.76 10.72
CA ARG A 387 -13.78 -44.30 11.01
C ARG A 387 -13.05 -43.77 9.76
N ALA A 388 -13.20 -44.45 8.63
CA ALA A 388 -12.61 -44.01 7.36
C ALA A 388 -13.21 -42.68 6.88
N GLY A 389 -14.54 -42.54 6.96
CA GLY A 389 -15.24 -41.30 6.64
C GLY A 389 -14.85 -40.14 7.56
N ALA A 390 -14.75 -40.38 8.88
CA ALA A 390 -14.33 -39.36 9.84
C ALA A 390 -12.90 -38.87 9.56
N ARG A 391 -11.96 -39.79 9.25
CA ARG A 391 -10.60 -39.44 8.84
C ARG A 391 -10.59 -38.61 7.55
N LEU A 392 -11.43 -38.95 6.58
CA LEU A 392 -11.53 -38.20 5.32
C LEU A 392 -12.09 -36.81 5.55
N VAL A 393 -13.13 -36.64 6.37
CA VAL A 393 -13.65 -35.31 6.76
C VAL A 393 -12.58 -34.50 7.46
N THR A 394 -11.85 -35.09 8.42
CA THR A 394 -10.75 -34.37 9.07
C THR A 394 -9.69 -33.94 8.06
N LYS A 395 -9.28 -34.80 7.12
CA LYS A 395 -8.32 -34.46 6.06
C LYS A 395 -8.81 -33.32 5.16
N VAL A 396 -10.07 -33.37 4.74
CA VAL A 396 -10.69 -32.33 3.91
C VAL A 396 -10.77 -31.01 4.66
N VAL A 397 -11.22 -31.03 5.93
CA VAL A 397 -11.28 -29.83 6.77
C VAL A 397 -9.87 -29.26 7.02
N THR A 398 -8.84 -30.10 7.21
CA THR A 398 -7.46 -29.60 7.32
C THR A 398 -6.95 -28.99 6.01
N ALA A 399 -7.35 -29.53 4.86
CA ALA A 399 -7.05 -28.93 3.57
C ALA A 399 -7.76 -27.58 3.39
N GLU A 400 -9.03 -27.47 3.83
CA GLU A 400 -9.75 -26.19 3.85
C GLU A 400 -9.01 -25.14 4.70
N VAL A 401 -8.53 -25.50 5.89
CA VAL A 401 -7.71 -24.60 6.74
C VAL A 401 -6.43 -24.17 6.01
N ALA A 402 -5.73 -25.08 5.34
CA ALA A 402 -4.51 -24.76 4.59
C ALA A 402 -4.79 -23.81 3.41
N ILE A 403 -5.89 -24.04 2.67
CA ILE A 403 -6.31 -23.17 1.56
C ILE A 403 -6.68 -21.78 2.08
N LEU A 404 -7.39 -21.68 3.22
CA LEU A 404 -7.67 -20.39 3.85
C LEU A 404 -6.38 -19.71 4.35
N GLY A 405 -5.40 -20.48 4.83
CA GLY A 405 -4.06 -19.97 5.12
C GLY A 405 -3.41 -19.35 3.89
N LEU A 406 -3.51 -19.99 2.72
CA LEU A 406 -3.02 -19.44 1.45
C LEU A 406 -3.78 -18.15 1.06
N VAL A 407 -5.10 -18.08 1.26
CA VAL A 407 -5.87 -16.83 1.05
C VAL A 407 -5.33 -15.69 1.92
N LEU A 408 -4.95 -15.96 3.18
CA LEU A 408 -4.36 -14.95 4.06
C LEU A 408 -2.96 -14.53 3.61
N VAL A 409 -2.12 -15.47 3.15
CA VAL A 409 -0.81 -15.15 2.57
C VAL A 409 -0.95 -14.26 1.34
N LEU A 410 -1.85 -14.62 0.41
CA LEU A 410 -2.15 -13.80 -0.77
C LEU A 410 -2.71 -12.42 -0.39
N THR A 411 -3.51 -12.35 0.67
CA THR A 411 -4.01 -11.07 1.21
C THR A 411 -2.88 -10.22 1.78
N GLY A 412 -1.94 -10.82 2.53
CA GLY A 412 -0.75 -10.11 3.00
C GLY A 412 0.09 -9.56 1.86
N LEU A 413 0.34 -10.36 0.82
CA LEU A 413 1.05 -9.92 -0.38
C LEU A 413 0.33 -8.77 -1.10
N LEU A 414 -0.99 -8.80 -1.17
CA LEU A 414 -1.82 -7.72 -1.75
C LEU A 414 -1.76 -6.43 -0.93
N VAL A 415 -1.69 -6.52 0.40
CA VAL A 415 -1.61 -5.33 1.27
C VAL A 415 -0.28 -4.60 1.10
N ASP A 416 0.81 -5.34 0.84
CA ASP A 416 2.12 -4.74 0.57
C ASP A 416 2.28 -4.24 -0.88
N GLN A 417 1.28 -4.47 -1.74
CA GLN A 417 1.26 -3.95 -3.10
C GLN A 417 0.27 -2.80 -3.21
N SER A 418 0.76 -1.67 -3.70
CA SER A 418 -0.05 -0.52 -4.04
C SER A 418 -0.57 -0.68 -5.48
N PRO A 419 -1.89 -0.67 -5.74
CA PRO A 419 -2.44 -0.82 -7.10
C PRO A 419 -1.90 0.22 -8.08
N ALA A 420 -1.65 1.44 -7.59
CA ALA A 420 -1.22 2.57 -8.40
C ALA A 420 0.29 2.64 -8.65
N ALA A 421 1.14 2.01 -7.81
CA ALA A 421 2.58 1.90 -8.10
C ALA A 421 2.86 1.01 -9.33
N ALA A 422 1.91 0.14 -9.70
CA ALA A 422 1.98 -0.65 -10.93
C ALA A 422 1.60 0.17 -12.18
N ALA A 423 0.73 1.18 -12.05
CA ALA A 423 0.39 2.13 -13.11
C ALA A 423 1.51 3.17 -13.33
N ALA A 424 2.09 3.70 -12.25
CA ALA A 424 3.14 4.72 -12.32
C ALA A 424 4.54 4.21 -12.78
N ARG A 425 4.73 2.90 -12.95
CA ARG A 425 6.04 2.29 -13.30
C ARG A 425 6.24 1.98 -14.79
N VAL A 426 5.41 2.52 -15.68
CA VAL A 426 5.41 2.04 -17.08
C VAL A 426 6.28 2.84 -18.06
N ALA A 427 6.83 4.01 -17.73
CA ALA A 427 7.81 4.64 -18.63
C ALA A 427 9.05 5.19 -17.90
N GLY A 428 10.20 4.56 -18.14
CA GLY A 428 11.50 5.19 -17.87
C GLY A 428 11.75 6.34 -18.85
N PRO A 429 12.81 7.14 -18.64
CA PRO A 429 13.14 8.23 -19.55
C PRO A 429 13.34 7.70 -20.97
N ALA A 430 12.65 8.30 -21.94
CA ALA A 430 12.88 8.00 -23.35
C ALA A 430 14.10 8.79 -23.82
N VAL A 431 15.20 8.09 -24.11
CA VAL A 431 16.43 8.69 -24.62
C VAL A 431 16.59 8.35 -26.09
N GLN A 432 16.85 9.36 -26.90
CA GLN A 432 17.09 9.20 -28.32
C GLN A 432 18.20 10.14 -28.78
N THR A 433 18.92 9.78 -29.84
CA THR A 433 20.07 10.56 -30.31
C THR A 433 20.00 10.80 -31.81
N ALA A 434 20.32 12.02 -32.22
CA ALA A 434 20.35 12.47 -33.60
C ALA A 434 21.70 13.13 -33.92
N THR A 435 22.12 13.11 -35.18
CA THR A 435 23.35 13.77 -35.64
C THR A 435 23.02 15.10 -36.32
N LEU A 436 23.73 16.15 -35.93
CA LEU A 436 23.60 17.53 -36.41
C LEU A 436 24.95 18.00 -36.98
N GLY A 437 25.39 17.35 -38.06
CA GLY A 437 26.74 17.52 -38.59
C GLY A 437 27.76 16.73 -37.77
N ASP A 438 28.78 17.43 -37.23
CA ASP A 438 29.84 16.83 -36.39
C ASP A 438 29.47 16.75 -34.89
N VAL A 439 28.30 17.28 -34.52
CA VAL A 439 27.74 17.27 -33.15
C VAL A 439 26.55 16.32 -33.11
N SER A 440 26.37 15.60 -32.01
CA SER A 440 25.17 14.80 -31.77
C SER A 440 24.28 15.47 -30.73
N ALA A 441 22.96 15.44 -30.94
CA ALA A 441 21.98 15.88 -29.96
C ALA A 441 21.30 14.66 -29.35
N GLN A 442 21.45 14.49 -28.04
CA GLN A 442 20.72 13.50 -27.26
C GLN A 442 19.50 14.16 -26.61
N ALA A 443 18.31 13.71 -27.00
CA ALA A 443 17.06 14.15 -26.42
C ALA A 443 16.58 13.13 -25.38
N THR A 444 16.28 13.60 -24.17
CA THR A 444 15.72 12.82 -23.08
C THR A 444 14.36 13.38 -22.67
N VAL A 445 13.34 12.52 -22.64
CA VAL A 445 12.02 12.86 -22.09
C VAL A 445 11.86 12.17 -20.75
N SER A 446 11.80 12.96 -19.68
CA SER A 446 11.88 12.47 -18.29
C SER A 446 10.70 11.57 -17.90
N SER A 447 9.52 11.84 -18.46
CA SER A 447 8.29 11.08 -18.24
C SER A 447 7.47 11.07 -19.53
N PRO A 448 7.64 10.10 -20.44
CA PRO A 448 6.95 10.08 -21.71
C PRO A 448 5.54 9.48 -21.53
N VAL A 449 4.73 10.14 -20.70
CA VAL A 449 3.30 9.85 -20.51
C VAL A 449 2.50 11.14 -20.71
N THR A 450 1.21 11.05 -21.00
CA THR A 450 0.38 12.26 -21.16
C THR A 450 0.35 13.07 -19.85
N GLY A 451 0.46 14.39 -19.98
CA GLY A 451 0.61 15.31 -18.86
C GLY A 451 1.92 16.11 -18.92
N PRO A 452 2.25 16.85 -17.86
CA PRO A 452 3.49 17.60 -17.77
C PRO A 452 4.72 16.69 -17.83
N SER A 453 5.73 17.10 -18.59
CA SER A 453 7.00 16.41 -18.75
C SER A 453 8.12 17.42 -19.00
N GLU A 454 9.36 16.94 -18.96
CA GLU A 454 10.55 17.73 -19.26
C GLU A 454 11.30 17.07 -20.42
N VAL A 455 11.72 17.90 -21.37
CA VAL A 455 12.55 17.53 -22.50
C VAL A 455 13.93 18.15 -22.29
N THR A 456 14.95 17.31 -22.24
CA THR A 456 16.36 17.73 -22.14
C THR A 456 17.06 17.42 -23.46
N VAL A 457 17.74 18.41 -24.03
CA VAL A 457 18.58 18.29 -25.23
C VAL A 457 20.03 18.53 -24.82
N GLU A 458 20.85 17.50 -24.94
CA GLU A 458 22.28 17.55 -24.67
C GLU A 458 23.07 17.47 -25.97
N LEU A 459 23.96 18.44 -26.20
CA LEU A 459 24.85 18.50 -27.34
C LEU A 459 26.16 17.80 -26.98
N LEU A 460 26.52 16.75 -27.73
CA LEU A 460 27.69 15.92 -27.49
C LEU A 460 28.64 15.98 -28.69
N ASP A 461 29.94 16.04 -28.41
CA ASP A 461 30.99 15.96 -29.43
C ASP A 461 31.21 14.52 -29.97
N ALA A 462 32.21 14.35 -30.84
CA ALA A 462 32.55 13.05 -31.41
C ALA A 462 33.12 12.04 -30.40
N ALA A 463 33.54 12.49 -29.21
CA ALA A 463 33.95 11.63 -28.10
C ALA A 463 32.77 11.26 -27.18
N GLY A 464 31.60 11.87 -27.38
CA GLY A 464 30.40 11.67 -26.57
C GLY A 464 30.37 12.54 -25.32
N GLU A 465 31.20 13.58 -25.26
CA GLU A 465 31.25 14.53 -24.13
C GLU A 465 30.43 15.79 -24.44
N PRO A 466 29.82 16.45 -23.43
CA PRO A 466 29.05 17.67 -23.63
C PRO A 466 29.89 18.77 -24.29
N THR A 467 29.33 19.41 -25.32
CA THR A 467 30.04 20.38 -26.15
C THR A 467 29.38 21.77 -26.15
N GLU A 468 30.21 22.80 -26.20
CA GLU A 468 29.82 24.21 -26.18
C GLU A 468 30.39 24.98 -27.38
N GLY A 469 29.98 26.24 -27.56
CA GLY A 469 30.48 27.14 -28.61
C GLY A 469 29.53 27.32 -29.80
N PHE A 470 28.33 26.75 -29.73
CA PHE A 470 27.26 26.93 -30.69
C PHE A 470 26.18 27.88 -30.15
N ALA A 471 25.37 28.46 -31.04
CA ALA A 471 24.18 29.17 -30.60
C ALA A 471 23.21 28.19 -29.94
N ALA A 472 22.35 28.68 -29.03
CA ALA A 472 21.34 27.84 -28.39
C ALA A 472 20.51 27.10 -29.46
N PRO A 473 20.32 25.78 -29.32
CA PRO A 473 19.49 25.02 -30.24
C PRO A 473 18.05 25.49 -30.12
N THR A 474 17.31 25.37 -31.21
CA THR A 474 15.86 25.50 -31.20
C THR A 474 15.27 24.11 -31.35
N ALA A 475 14.19 23.83 -30.63
CA ALA A 475 13.46 22.59 -30.76
C ALA A 475 11.98 22.86 -30.98
N SER A 476 11.32 22.02 -31.77
CA SER A 476 9.87 22.00 -31.94
C SER A 476 9.33 20.60 -31.74
N LEU A 477 8.08 20.49 -31.30
CA LEU A 477 7.48 19.23 -30.92
C LEU A 477 6.11 19.04 -31.57
N ALA A 478 5.94 17.95 -32.30
CA ALA A 478 4.69 17.64 -33.00
C ALA A 478 4.35 16.15 -32.98
N SER A 479 3.10 15.84 -33.28
CA SER A 479 2.57 14.49 -33.54
C SER A 479 1.77 14.51 -34.84
N ASP A 480 1.31 13.35 -35.31
CA ASP A 480 0.45 13.25 -36.50
C ASP A 480 -0.87 14.03 -36.37
N GLU A 481 -1.34 14.26 -35.14
CA GLU A 481 -2.64 14.88 -34.85
C GLU A 481 -2.53 16.31 -34.29
N LEU A 482 -1.38 16.68 -33.69
CA LEU A 482 -1.21 17.94 -32.97
C LEU A 482 0.23 18.45 -33.02
N ASP A 483 0.38 19.73 -33.36
CA ASP A 483 1.65 20.46 -33.37
C ASP A 483 1.70 21.42 -32.16
N LEU A 484 2.70 21.25 -31.29
CA LEU A 484 2.92 22.11 -30.12
C LEU A 484 3.86 23.29 -30.43
N GLY A 485 4.48 23.31 -31.60
CA GLY A 485 5.37 24.37 -32.05
C GLY A 485 6.71 24.38 -31.30
N ASP A 486 7.33 25.57 -31.29
CA ASP A 486 8.67 25.76 -30.73
C ASP A 486 8.67 25.67 -29.20
N LEU A 487 9.61 24.88 -28.68
CA LEU A 487 9.90 24.75 -27.26
C LEU A 487 10.85 25.88 -26.82
N ALA A 488 10.51 26.52 -25.71
CA ALA A 488 11.37 27.49 -25.05
C ALA A 488 12.48 26.75 -24.28
N LEU A 489 13.60 26.48 -24.96
CA LEU A 489 14.76 25.83 -24.39
C LEU A 489 15.57 26.79 -23.51
N GLU A 490 15.80 26.38 -22.26
CA GLU A 490 16.64 27.08 -21.28
C GLU A 490 17.98 26.35 -21.14
N ASN A 491 19.10 27.06 -21.19
CA ASN A 491 20.41 26.46 -20.95
C ASN A 491 20.58 26.21 -19.45
N VAL A 492 20.84 24.96 -19.06
CA VAL A 492 21.00 24.55 -17.66
C VAL A 492 22.40 24.02 -17.33
N GLY A 493 23.29 23.96 -18.31
CA GLY A 493 24.65 23.47 -18.16
C GLY A 493 25.39 23.38 -19.49
N PRO A 494 26.68 22.99 -19.47
CA PRO A 494 27.48 22.93 -20.68
C PRO A 494 26.91 21.99 -21.73
N GLY A 495 26.46 22.55 -22.85
CA GLY A 495 25.79 21.80 -23.91
C GLY A 495 24.39 21.26 -23.56
N VAL A 496 23.83 21.56 -22.39
CA VAL A 496 22.56 21.00 -21.90
C VAL A 496 21.47 22.06 -21.88
N TYR A 497 20.34 21.76 -22.53
CA TYR A 497 19.18 22.65 -22.65
C TYR A 497 17.91 21.92 -22.24
N THR A 498 17.01 22.54 -21.49
CA THR A 498 15.75 21.92 -21.05
C THR A 498 14.53 22.75 -21.43
N ALA A 499 13.41 22.08 -21.67
CA ALA A 499 12.11 22.73 -21.83
C ALA A 499 11.03 21.92 -21.11
N ARG A 500 10.12 22.62 -20.45
CA ARG A 500 8.91 22.02 -19.88
C ARG A 500 7.83 21.94 -20.96
N VAL A 501 7.18 20.78 -21.07
CA VAL A 501 6.12 20.53 -22.03
C VAL A 501 4.95 19.83 -21.34
N VAL A 502 3.76 19.96 -21.91
CA VAL A 502 2.58 19.19 -21.50
C VAL A 502 2.12 18.39 -22.70
N PHE A 503 2.21 17.06 -22.61
CA PHE A 503 1.72 16.16 -23.65
C PHE A 503 0.21 15.96 -23.50
N PRO A 504 -0.63 16.45 -24.42
CA PRO A 504 -2.07 16.38 -24.28
C PRO A 504 -2.66 15.03 -24.72
N THR A 505 -1.92 14.26 -25.52
CA THR A 505 -2.36 12.99 -26.11
C THR A 505 -1.25 11.95 -26.10
N ALA A 506 -1.64 10.69 -25.93
CA ALA A 506 -0.74 9.55 -26.09
C ALA A 506 -0.52 9.28 -27.59
N GLY A 507 0.61 8.69 -27.96
CA GLY A 507 0.94 8.38 -29.35
C GLY A 507 2.40 8.65 -29.70
N ALA A 508 2.71 8.62 -31.00
CA ALA A 508 4.03 8.96 -31.51
C ALA A 508 4.21 10.48 -31.57
N TRP A 509 5.35 10.94 -31.07
CA TRP A 509 5.76 12.34 -31.05
C TRP A 509 7.14 12.48 -31.66
N ASP A 510 7.31 13.51 -32.47
CA ASP A 510 8.58 13.87 -33.11
C ASP A 510 9.08 15.19 -32.54
N LEU A 511 10.26 15.15 -31.93
CA LEU A 511 11.02 16.32 -31.53
C LEU A 511 12.01 16.67 -32.64
N GLN A 512 11.85 17.84 -33.23
CA GLN A 512 12.79 18.35 -34.21
C GLN A 512 13.75 19.31 -33.51
N VAL A 513 15.05 19.03 -33.58
CA VAL A 513 16.11 19.87 -33.01
C VAL A 513 16.91 20.46 -34.16
N SER A 514 17.13 21.76 -34.13
CA SER A 514 18.04 22.45 -35.03
C SER A 514 19.12 23.18 -34.26
N LEU A 515 20.35 23.05 -34.74
CA LEU A 515 21.52 23.66 -34.14
C LEU A 515 22.23 24.50 -35.19
N ARG A 516 22.37 25.80 -34.93
CA ARG A 516 23.13 26.68 -35.81
C ARG A 516 24.62 26.50 -35.55
N THR A 517 25.31 25.86 -36.49
CA THR A 517 26.75 25.57 -36.38
C THR A 517 27.63 26.64 -37.02
N SER A 518 27.10 27.43 -37.97
CA SER A 518 27.80 28.58 -38.57
C SER A 518 26.82 29.68 -39.00
N GLU A 519 27.34 30.76 -39.61
CA GLU A 519 26.48 31.79 -40.23
C GLU A 519 25.57 31.20 -41.32
N PHE A 520 26.05 30.17 -42.02
CA PHE A 520 25.41 29.57 -43.19
C PHE A 520 24.87 28.15 -42.96
N ASP A 521 25.25 27.50 -41.85
CA ASP A 521 24.87 26.11 -41.55
C ASP A 521 23.95 26.02 -40.32
N ASN A 522 22.82 25.36 -40.51
CA ASN A 522 21.84 25.06 -39.47
C ASN A 522 21.28 23.64 -39.67
N PRO A 523 22.07 22.58 -39.38
CA PRO A 523 21.58 21.21 -39.42
C PRO A 523 20.32 21.03 -38.54
N VAL A 524 19.42 20.18 -39.02
CA VAL A 524 18.17 19.85 -38.36
C VAL A 524 18.01 18.34 -38.33
N ALA A 525 17.59 17.81 -37.19
CA ALA A 525 17.33 16.39 -37.01
C ALA A 525 16.01 16.18 -36.27
N SER A 526 15.32 15.11 -36.60
CA SER A 526 14.05 14.72 -35.97
C SER A 526 14.23 13.43 -35.20
N VAL A 527 13.62 13.40 -34.02
CA VAL A 527 13.78 12.33 -33.05
C VAL A 527 12.42 11.88 -32.56
N GLY A 528 12.05 10.65 -32.90
CA GLY A 528 10.75 10.08 -32.54
C GLY A 528 10.76 9.35 -31.19
N PHE A 529 9.74 9.59 -30.38
CA PHE A 529 9.46 8.83 -29.15
C PHE A 529 7.96 8.57 -29.00
N THR A 530 7.61 7.64 -28.11
CA THR A 530 6.21 7.29 -27.84
C THR A 530 5.83 7.83 -26.47
N VAL A 531 4.70 8.55 -26.41
CA VAL A 531 4.07 9.01 -25.18
C VAL A 531 2.93 8.07 -24.82
N ASP A 532 2.99 7.47 -23.65
CA ASP A 532 1.99 6.53 -23.17
C ASP A 532 0.83 7.23 -22.42
N ASP A 533 -0.32 6.59 -22.38
CA ASP A 533 -1.42 7.00 -21.49
C ASP A 533 -1.04 6.59 -20.04
N PRO A 534 -1.25 7.37 -18.97
CA PRO A 534 -0.80 7.09 -17.61
C PRO A 534 -1.58 5.95 -16.90
N SER A 535 -2.06 4.96 -17.67
CA SER A 535 -3.12 4.00 -17.31
C SER A 535 -2.99 3.31 -15.96
#